data_AF-A0A6I4JZ33-F1
#
_entry.id   AF-A0A6I4JZ33-F1
#
_cell.length_a   1.000
_cell.length_b   1.000
_cell.length_c   1.000
_cell.angle_alpha   90.00
_cell.angle_beta   90.00
_cell.angle_gamma   90.00
#
_symmetry.space_group_name_H-M   'P 1'
#
loop_
_entity.id
_entity.type
_entity.pdbx_description
1 polymer ?
#
loop_
_entity_poly.entity_id
_entity_poly.type
_entity_poly.pdbx_seq_one_letter_code
_entity_poly.pdbx_strand_id
1 'polypeptide(L)'
;MSEDITRELILEWAYNGVVIDMYESGDDGDAAIFESAVMSIFGAKGLLEFAADPKCPSRLYFAGLLSHSFLWMFRGGTKLPFYFSRFRGIMSRDEYRQELVRREDEIYELCLVLDSMRVIHEPAIQSLYKQVLDFRHDQRESGSRFYYECRSRLDLQLFEY
;
A
#
# COMPACT_ATOMS: atom_id res chain seq x y z
N MET A 1 -24.11 8.13 9.35
CA MET A 1 -23.51 9.35 8.78
C MET A 1 -22.10 8.95 8.39
N SER A 2 -21.63 9.27 7.18
CA SER A 2 -20.24 9.02 6.81
C SER A 2 -19.37 9.89 7.72
N GLU A 3 -18.59 9.30 8.60
CA GLU A 3 -17.52 10.04 9.27
C GLU A 3 -16.52 10.45 8.18
N ASP A 4 -16.21 11.74 8.09
CA ASP A 4 -15.11 12.19 7.23
C ASP A 4 -13.80 11.72 7.88
N ILE A 5 -13.10 10.79 7.21
CA ILE A 5 -11.83 10.28 7.70
C ILE A 5 -10.76 11.37 7.56
N THR A 6 -10.33 11.91 8.70
CA THR A 6 -9.30 12.95 8.76
C THR A 6 -7.94 12.39 9.15
N ARG A 7 -6.91 13.23 9.00
CA ARG A 7 -5.55 12.91 9.44
C ARG A 7 -5.49 12.64 10.94
N GLU A 8 -6.15 13.48 11.73
CA GLU A 8 -6.17 13.42 13.19
C GLU A 8 -6.88 12.16 13.66
N LEU A 9 -7.98 11.77 13.01
CA LEU A 9 -8.71 10.55 13.34
C LEU A 9 -7.85 9.30 13.13
N ILE A 10 -7.14 9.21 11.98
CA ILE A 10 -6.24 8.09 11.70
C ILE A 10 -5.08 8.07 12.72
N LEU A 11 -4.53 9.22 13.10
CA LEU A 11 -3.48 9.30 14.12
C LEU A 11 -3.99 8.81 15.49
N GLU A 12 -5.20 9.21 15.86
CA GLU A 12 -5.81 8.80 17.13
C GLU A 12 -6.09 7.30 17.16
N TRP A 13 -6.63 6.75 16.07
CA TRP A 13 -6.79 5.32 15.88
C TRP A 13 -5.44 4.59 15.95
N ALA A 14 -4.42 5.10 15.25
CA ALA A 14 -3.11 4.48 15.11
C ALA A 14 -2.36 4.31 16.44
N TYR A 15 -2.56 5.22 17.39
CA TYR A 15 -1.83 5.26 18.67
C TYR A 15 -2.67 4.96 19.90
N ASN A 16 -3.97 5.29 19.87
CA ASN A 16 -4.85 5.17 21.04
C ASN A 16 -5.94 4.10 20.86
N GLY A 17 -6.03 3.46 19.68
CA GLY A 17 -7.01 2.40 19.43
C GLY A 17 -8.46 2.89 19.51
N VAL A 18 -8.71 4.14 19.14
CA VAL A 18 -10.07 4.65 18.98
C VAL A 18 -10.78 3.84 17.91
N VAL A 19 -12.01 3.39 18.19
CA VAL A 19 -12.84 2.68 17.22
C VAL A 19 -13.20 3.61 16.07
N ILE A 20 -12.89 3.18 14.84
CA ILE A 20 -13.42 3.81 13.63
C ILE A 20 -14.50 2.87 13.11
N ASP A 21 -15.76 3.28 13.17
CA ASP A 21 -16.92 2.45 12.81
C ASP A 21 -16.78 1.85 11.40
N MET A 22 -16.20 2.60 10.45
CA MET A 22 -15.94 2.14 9.09
C MET A 22 -14.84 1.06 8.99
N TYR A 23 -13.86 1.06 9.89
CA TYR A 23 -12.85 0.01 9.88
C TYR A 23 -13.34 -1.25 10.63
N GLU A 24 -14.09 -1.05 11.72
CA GLU A 24 -14.52 -2.13 12.61
C GLU A 24 -15.87 -2.75 12.25
N SER A 25 -16.62 -2.19 11.29
CA SER A 25 -17.89 -2.76 10.81
C SER A 25 -17.73 -4.16 10.21
N GLY A 26 -16.52 -4.51 9.75
CA GLY A 26 -16.25 -5.75 9.04
C GLY A 26 -16.86 -5.79 7.64
N ASP A 27 -17.39 -4.66 7.14
CA ASP A 27 -17.78 -4.51 5.74
C ASP A 27 -16.52 -4.25 4.89
N ASP A 28 -16.26 -5.15 3.94
CA ASP A 28 -15.17 -5.02 2.97
C ASP A 28 -15.18 -3.66 2.26
N GLY A 29 -16.38 -3.09 2.05
CA GLY A 29 -16.56 -1.76 1.47
C GLY A 29 -16.02 -0.64 2.35
N ASP A 30 -16.34 -0.67 3.65
CA ASP A 30 -15.93 0.36 4.59
C ASP A 30 -14.42 0.28 4.90
N ALA A 31 -13.89 -0.94 5.02
CA ALA A 31 -12.44 -1.16 5.17
C ALA A 31 -11.65 -0.61 3.98
N ALA A 32 -12.14 -0.82 2.75
CA ALA A 32 -11.51 -0.27 1.55
C ALA A 32 -11.55 1.27 1.50
N ILE A 33 -12.60 1.90 2.04
CA ILE A 33 -12.67 3.36 2.17
C ILE A 33 -11.61 3.85 3.15
N PHE A 34 -11.45 3.18 4.28
CA PHE A 34 -10.42 3.52 5.27
C PHE A 34 -9.01 3.38 4.71
N GLU A 35 -8.68 2.25 4.05
CA GLU A 35 -7.38 2.06 3.38
C GLU A 35 -7.11 3.17 2.33
N SER A 36 -8.13 3.52 1.53
CA SER A 36 -8.01 4.58 0.53
C SER A 36 -7.76 5.94 1.18
N ALA A 37 -8.40 6.24 2.32
CA ALA A 37 -8.18 7.47 3.05
C ALA A 37 -6.76 7.53 3.64
N VAL A 38 -6.29 6.45 4.26
CA VAL A 38 -4.91 6.34 4.78
C VAL A 38 -3.89 6.60 3.67
N MET A 39 -4.05 5.94 2.52
CA MET A 39 -3.15 6.14 1.37
C MET A 39 -3.20 7.56 0.82
N SER A 40 -4.39 8.16 0.73
CA SER A 40 -4.55 9.53 0.22
C SER A 40 -3.95 10.58 1.16
N ILE A 41 -4.00 10.37 2.48
CA ILE A 41 -3.58 11.36 3.48
C ILE A 41 -2.08 11.24 3.78
N PHE A 42 -1.57 10.02 3.90
CA PHE A 42 -0.21 9.77 4.38
C PHE A 42 0.75 9.32 3.26
N GLY A 43 0.21 8.68 2.22
CA GLY A 43 1.01 8.05 1.17
C GLY A 43 1.95 6.97 1.70
N ALA A 44 2.75 6.39 0.82
CA ALA A 44 3.69 5.32 1.17
C ALA A 44 4.75 5.76 2.20
N LYS A 45 5.16 7.04 2.17
CA LYS A 45 6.10 7.57 3.15
C LYS A 45 5.53 7.59 4.57
N GLY A 46 4.30 8.07 4.74
CA GLY A 46 3.67 8.07 6.07
C GLY A 46 3.40 6.65 6.57
N LEU A 47 3.05 5.70 5.68
CA LEU A 47 2.98 4.28 6.07
C LEU A 47 4.31 3.77 6.64
N LEU A 48 5.43 4.11 5.99
CA LEU A 48 6.76 3.75 6.48
C LEU A 48 7.06 4.39 7.84
N GLU A 49 6.70 5.66 8.04
CA GLU A 49 6.88 6.36 9.31
C GLU A 49 6.13 5.67 10.45
N PHE A 50 4.87 5.28 10.25
CA PHE A 50 4.12 4.50 11.25
C PHE A 50 4.69 3.10 11.48
N ALA A 51 5.02 2.38 10.40
CA ALA A 51 5.57 1.03 10.50
C ALA A 51 6.93 1.00 11.23
N ALA A 52 7.71 2.08 11.08
CA ALA A 52 9.02 2.24 11.70
C ALA A 52 8.96 2.77 13.15
N ASP A 53 7.80 3.22 13.63
CA ASP A 53 7.63 3.70 15.00
C ASP A 53 7.27 2.54 15.95
N PRO A 54 8.17 2.14 16.88
CA PRO A 54 7.89 1.09 17.85
C PRO A 54 6.78 1.46 18.85
N LYS A 55 6.41 2.74 18.94
CA LYS A 55 5.33 3.20 19.83
C LYS A 55 3.96 3.16 19.18
N CYS A 56 3.86 2.86 17.88
CA CYS A 56 2.60 2.75 17.17
C CYS A 56 2.04 1.34 17.36
N PRO A 57 0.95 1.13 18.14
CA PRO A 57 0.34 -0.19 18.31
C PRO A 57 -0.18 -0.76 17.00
N SER A 58 -0.64 0.11 16.08
CA SER A 58 -1.13 -0.28 14.77
C SER A 58 -0.03 -0.44 13.71
N ARG A 59 1.26 -0.48 14.08
CA ARG A 59 2.38 -0.55 13.10
C ARG A 59 2.27 -1.72 12.12
N LEU A 60 1.74 -2.87 12.55
CA LEU A 60 1.49 -4.03 11.69
C LEU A 60 0.53 -3.72 10.55
N TYR A 61 -0.54 -2.96 10.82
CA TYR A 61 -1.49 -2.55 9.79
C TYR A 61 -0.80 -1.71 8.70
N PHE A 62 -0.02 -0.71 9.10
CA PHE A 62 0.70 0.15 8.17
C PHE A 62 1.78 -0.61 7.40
N ALA A 63 2.48 -1.54 8.04
CA ALA A 63 3.42 -2.44 7.38
C ALA A 63 2.71 -3.34 6.34
N GLY A 64 1.51 -3.81 6.66
CA GLY A 64 0.64 -4.55 5.75
C GLY A 64 0.29 -3.73 4.50
N LEU A 65 -0.22 -2.52 4.66
CA LEU A 65 -0.53 -1.63 3.53
C LEU A 65 0.72 -1.26 2.71
N LEU A 66 1.85 -1.01 3.38
CA LEU A 66 3.10 -0.66 2.73
C LEU A 66 3.62 -1.83 1.89
N SER A 67 3.59 -3.05 2.44
CA SER A 67 3.97 -4.26 1.73
C SER A 67 3.09 -4.50 0.50
N HIS A 68 1.75 -4.34 0.63
CA HIS A 68 0.84 -4.44 -0.51
C HIS A 68 1.16 -3.42 -1.61
N SER A 69 1.53 -2.20 -1.22
CA SER A 69 1.94 -1.16 -2.15
C SER A 69 3.22 -1.54 -2.91
N PHE A 70 4.22 -2.12 -2.22
CA PHE A 70 5.42 -2.62 -2.90
C PHE A 70 5.12 -3.80 -3.84
N LEU A 71 4.34 -4.77 -3.38
CA LEU A 71 3.97 -5.93 -4.19
C LEU A 71 3.16 -5.52 -5.44
N TRP A 72 2.35 -4.47 -5.34
CA TRP A 72 1.61 -3.92 -6.47
C TRP A 72 2.54 -3.48 -7.63
N MET A 73 3.76 -3.01 -7.34
CA MET A 73 4.75 -2.68 -8.38
C MET A 73 5.11 -3.89 -9.26
N PHE A 74 5.03 -5.11 -8.72
CA PHE A 74 5.32 -6.33 -9.46
C PHE A 74 4.15 -6.82 -10.32
N ARG A 75 2.96 -6.22 -10.16
CA ARG A 75 1.79 -6.55 -10.96
C ARG A 75 2.00 -6.05 -12.39
N GLY A 76 2.43 -6.96 -13.25
CA GLY A 76 2.63 -6.69 -14.67
C GLY A 76 1.33 -6.26 -15.36
N GLY A 77 1.45 -5.32 -16.30
CA GLY A 77 0.38 -4.91 -17.20
C GLY A 77 -0.02 -3.45 -17.03
N THR A 78 0.17 -2.66 -18.08
CA THR A 78 -0.54 -1.39 -18.25
C THR A 78 -2.04 -1.69 -18.38
N LYS A 79 -2.89 -0.91 -17.71
CA LYS A 79 -4.35 -1.01 -17.95
C LYS A 79 -4.59 -0.87 -19.45
N LEU A 80 -5.48 -1.67 -20.02
CA LEU A 80 -5.91 -1.41 -21.40
C LEU A 80 -6.79 -0.14 -21.39
N PRO A 81 -6.86 0.63 -22.49
CA PRO A 81 -7.66 1.86 -22.56
C PRO A 81 -9.18 1.59 -22.62
N PHE A 82 -9.66 0.48 -22.05
CA PHE A 82 -11.09 0.14 -21.96
C PHE A 82 -11.57 0.36 -20.53
N TYR A 83 -12.72 1.00 -20.36
CA TYR A 83 -13.39 0.99 -19.08
C TYR A 83 -13.94 -0.43 -18.80
N PHE A 84 -13.90 -0.88 -17.54
CA PHE A 84 -14.50 -2.17 -17.14
C PHE A 84 -16.03 -2.20 -17.34
N SER A 85 -16.68 -1.03 -17.40
CA SER A 85 -18.11 -0.93 -17.70
C SER A 85 -18.35 -1.00 -19.21
N ARG A 86 -19.19 -1.96 -19.61
CA ARG A 86 -19.65 -2.17 -21.00
C ARG A 86 -20.31 -0.92 -21.61
N PHE A 87 -20.73 0.03 -20.77
CA PHE A 87 -21.42 1.26 -21.18
C PHE A 87 -20.50 2.48 -21.32
N ARG A 88 -19.24 2.42 -20.87
CA ARG A 88 -18.33 3.59 -20.88
C ARG A 88 -17.35 3.63 -22.07
N GLY A 89 -17.29 2.58 -22.89
CA GLY A 89 -16.49 2.57 -24.12
C GLY A 89 -14.97 2.59 -23.88
N ILE A 90 -14.24 3.24 -24.79
CA ILE A 90 -12.77 3.37 -24.76
C ILE A 90 -12.41 4.73 -24.15
N MET A 91 -11.39 4.77 -23.29
CA MET A 91 -10.81 6.00 -22.77
C MET A 91 -10.27 6.86 -23.91
N SER A 92 -10.30 8.18 -23.77
CA SER A 92 -9.57 9.01 -24.72
C SER A 92 -8.06 8.74 -24.64
N ARG A 93 -7.34 9.03 -25.73
CA ARG A 93 -5.89 8.85 -25.78
C ARG A 93 -5.18 9.67 -24.69
N ASP A 94 -5.68 10.86 -24.39
CA ASP A 94 -5.07 11.76 -23.41
C ASP A 94 -5.34 11.32 -21.98
N GLU A 95 -6.56 10.89 -21.65
CA GLU A 95 -6.86 10.27 -20.35
C GLU A 95 -6.02 9.02 -20.12
N TYR A 96 -5.88 8.17 -21.14
CA TYR A 96 -5.06 6.97 -21.05
C TYR A 96 -3.59 7.30 -20.77
N ARG A 97 -3.04 8.31 -21.45
CA ARG A 97 -1.67 8.78 -21.18
C ARG A 97 -1.51 9.33 -19.77
N GLN A 98 -2.46 10.12 -19.29
CA GLN A 98 -2.42 10.68 -17.94
C GLN A 98 -2.44 9.57 -16.88
N GLU A 99 -3.24 8.52 -17.05
CA GLU A 99 -3.22 7.37 -16.13
C GLU A 99 -1.87 6.63 -16.13
N LEU A 100 -1.22 6.49 -17.30
CA LEU A 100 0.10 5.87 -17.39
C LEU A 100 1.17 6.71 -16.68
N VAL A 101 1.16 8.03 -16.88
CA VAL A 101 2.10 8.95 -16.21
C VAL A 101 1.87 8.92 -14.69
N ARG A 102 0.62 9.00 -14.23
CA ARG A 102 0.32 8.91 -12.79
C ARG A 102 0.82 7.61 -12.17
N ARG A 103 0.65 6.49 -12.89
CA ARG A 103 1.16 5.19 -12.44
C ARG A 103 2.69 5.17 -12.38
N GLU A 104 3.36 5.78 -13.34
CA GLU A 104 4.82 5.89 -13.35
C GLU A 104 5.31 6.67 -12.13
N ASP A 105 4.67 7.81 -11.84
CA ASP A 105 4.97 8.62 -10.66
C ASP A 105 4.73 7.83 -9.35
N GLU A 106 3.60 7.13 -9.23
CA GLU A 106 3.29 6.28 -8.07
C GLU A 106 4.35 5.18 -7.85
N ILE A 107 4.81 4.53 -8.93
CA ILE A 107 5.87 3.52 -8.85
C ILE A 107 7.21 4.16 -8.43
N TYR A 108 7.52 5.34 -8.96
CA TYR A 108 8.76 6.04 -8.62
C TYR A 108 8.79 6.43 -7.15
N GLU A 109 7.71 6.98 -6.61
CA GLU A 109 7.58 7.31 -5.19
C GLU A 109 7.75 6.08 -4.29
N LEU A 110 7.17 4.94 -4.67
CA LEU A 110 7.38 3.68 -3.94
C LEU A 110 8.84 3.24 -3.96
N CYS A 111 9.55 3.40 -5.07
CA CYS A 111 10.98 3.12 -5.16
C CYS A 111 11.80 4.04 -4.23
N LEU A 112 11.44 5.32 -4.11
CA LEU A 112 12.09 6.24 -3.17
C LEU A 112 11.87 5.83 -1.71
N VAL A 113 10.66 5.42 -1.36
CA VAL A 113 10.35 4.89 -0.02
C VAL A 113 11.16 3.63 0.25
N LEU A 114 11.23 2.71 -0.71
CA LEU A 114 12.04 1.49 -0.60
C LEU A 114 13.53 1.80 -0.42
N ASP A 115 14.10 2.76 -1.15
CA ASP A 115 15.50 3.18 -0.97
C ASP A 115 15.74 3.79 0.42
N SER A 116 14.78 4.55 0.94
CA SER A 116 14.88 5.15 2.28
C SER A 116 14.92 4.11 3.40
N MET A 117 14.29 2.94 3.20
CA MET A 117 14.34 1.84 4.17
C MET A 117 15.76 1.32 4.40
N ARG A 118 16.67 1.47 3.43
CA ARG A 118 18.07 1.02 3.53
C ARG A 118 18.79 1.59 4.75
N VAL A 119 18.44 2.81 5.19
CA VAL A 119 19.10 3.50 6.31
C VAL A 119 18.35 3.38 7.63
N ILE A 120 17.17 2.76 7.65
CA ILE A 120 16.37 2.56 8.87
C ILE A 120 16.83 1.27 9.55
N HIS A 121 17.51 1.36 10.68
CA HIS A 121 18.09 0.20 11.38
C HIS A 121 17.09 -0.61 12.24
N GLU A 122 15.81 -0.30 12.16
CA GLU A 122 14.77 -1.04 12.86
C GLU A 122 14.65 -2.47 12.26
N PRO A 123 14.68 -3.55 13.07
CA PRO A 123 14.74 -4.92 12.56
C PRO A 123 13.56 -5.33 11.67
N ALA A 124 12.34 -4.93 12.00
CA ALA A 124 11.14 -5.26 11.22
C ALA A 124 11.16 -4.59 9.85
N ILE A 125 11.53 -3.31 9.77
CA ILE A 125 11.73 -2.56 8.53
C ILE A 125 12.83 -3.19 7.67
N GLN A 126 13.95 -3.57 8.27
CA GLN A 126 15.04 -4.24 7.55
C GLN A 126 14.64 -5.62 7.02
N SER A 127 13.80 -6.36 7.76
CA SER A 127 13.23 -7.61 7.28
C SER A 127 12.34 -7.38 6.05
N LEU A 128 11.40 -6.44 6.13
CA LEU A 128 10.52 -6.11 5.01
C LEU A 128 11.31 -5.64 3.78
N TYR A 129 12.29 -4.75 3.97
CA TYR A 129 13.16 -4.26 2.91
C TYR A 129 13.84 -5.41 2.14
N LYS A 130 14.46 -6.34 2.88
CA LYS A 130 15.13 -7.50 2.29
C LYS A 130 14.17 -8.41 1.55
N GLN A 131 13.01 -8.71 2.14
CA GLN A 131 11.98 -9.53 1.48
C GLN A 131 11.54 -8.91 0.13
N VAL A 132 11.30 -7.60 0.09
CA VAL A 132 10.91 -6.91 -1.16
C VAL A 132 12.03 -6.97 -2.21
N LEU A 133 13.30 -6.81 -1.81
CA LEU A 133 14.44 -6.95 -2.71
C LEU A 133 14.61 -8.39 -3.21
N ASP A 134 14.43 -9.38 -2.35
CA ASP A 134 14.49 -10.80 -2.70
C ASP A 134 13.39 -11.15 -3.70
N PHE A 135 12.16 -10.67 -3.47
CA PHE A 135 11.08 -10.79 -4.45
C PHE A 135 11.47 -10.12 -5.78
N ARG A 136 12.00 -8.90 -5.75
CA ARG A 136 12.45 -8.25 -6.99
C ARG A 136 13.52 -9.07 -7.71
N HIS A 137 14.44 -9.70 -6.99
CA HIS A 137 15.47 -10.55 -7.57
C HIS A 137 14.88 -11.84 -8.19
N ASP A 138 13.91 -12.44 -7.51
CA ASP A 138 13.18 -13.64 -7.96
C ASP A 138 12.25 -13.38 -9.16
N GLN A 139 11.98 -12.10 -9.49
CA GLN A 139 11.05 -11.71 -10.53
C GLN A 139 11.57 -12.09 -11.93
N ARG A 140 11.09 -13.22 -12.46
CA ARG A 140 11.37 -13.67 -13.84
C ARG A 140 10.42 -13.07 -14.87
N GLU A 141 9.14 -12.95 -14.50
CA GLU A 141 8.09 -12.31 -15.31
C GLU A 141 7.17 -11.49 -14.40
N SER A 142 6.71 -10.33 -14.86
CA SER A 142 5.74 -9.51 -14.12
C SER A 142 4.32 -9.99 -14.40
N GLY A 143 3.51 -10.18 -13.35
CA GLY A 143 2.16 -10.70 -13.52
C GLY A 143 1.41 -10.92 -12.21
N SER A 144 0.10 -11.19 -12.32
CA SER A 144 -0.77 -11.44 -11.17
C SER A 144 -0.33 -12.65 -10.35
N ARG A 145 0.16 -13.72 -11.01
CA ARG A 145 0.66 -14.92 -10.34
C ARG A 145 1.83 -14.60 -9.40
N PHE A 146 2.82 -13.87 -9.90
CA PHE A 146 4.00 -13.49 -9.12
C PHE A 146 3.61 -12.63 -7.91
N TYR A 147 2.68 -11.68 -8.08
CA TYR A 147 2.12 -10.92 -6.97
C TYR A 147 1.54 -11.81 -5.85
N TYR A 148 0.72 -12.80 -6.20
CA TYR A 148 0.12 -13.69 -5.19
C TYR A 148 1.14 -14.62 -4.54
N GLU A 149 2.15 -15.07 -5.29
CA GLU A 149 3.27 -15.84 -4.75
C GLU A 149 4.06 -15.03 -3.71
N CYS A 150 4.43 -13.79 -4.03
CA CYS A 150 5.09 -12.90 -3.07
C CYS A 150 4.22 -12.63 -1.84
N ARG A 151 2.91 -12.37 -2.04
CA ARG A 151 1.97 -12.15 -0.94
C ARG A 151 1.88 -13.35 0.00
N SER A 152 1.96 -14.57 -0.52
CA SER A 152 1.94 -15.80 0.29
C SER A 152 3.23 -16.05 1.07
N ARG A 153 4.36 -15.49 0.61
CA ARG A 153 5.69 -15.61 1.22
C ARG A 153 6.02 -14.46 2.18
N LEU A 154 5.23 -13.39 2.15
CA LEU A 154 5.45 -12.20 2.96
C LEU A 154 5.30 -12.54 4.44
N ASP A 155 6.31 -12.19 5.23
CA ASP A 155 6.33 -12.37 6.67
C ASP A 155 6.44 -11.01 7.38
N LEU A 156 5.44 -10.71 8.21
CA LEU A 156 5.35 -9.47 9.00
C LEU A 156 5.39 -9.72 10.50
N GLN A 157 5.78 -10.92 10.97
CA GLN A 157 5.76 -11.27 12.40
C GLN A 157 6.57 -10.28 13.28
N LEU A 158 7.63 -9.67 12.75
CA LEU A 158 8.41 -8.69 13.49
C LEU A 158 7.67 -7.37 13.79
N PHE A 159 6.51 -7.12 13.18
CA PHE A 159 5.67 -5.96 13.45
C PHE A 159 4.55 -6.24 14.47
N GLU A 160 4.41 -7.48 14.95
CA GLU A 160 3.41 -7.85 15.99
C GLU A 160 3.83 -7.40 17.41
N TYR A 161 5.06 -6.89 17.57
CA TYR A 161 5.68 -6.53 18.86
C TYR A 161 6.01 -5.04 18.98
#